data_AF-A0A843I8C3-F1
#
_entry.id   AF-A0A843I8C3-F1
#
_cell.length_a   1.000
_cell.length_b   1.000
_cell.length_c   1.000
_cell.angle_alpha   90.00
_cell.angle_beta   90.00
_cell.angle_gamma   90.00
#
_symmetry.space_group_name_H-M   'P 1'
#
loop_
_entity.id
_entity.type
_entity.pdbx_description
1 polymer ?
#
loop_
_entity_poly.entity_id
_entity_poly.type
_entity_poly.pdbx_seq_one_letter_code
_entity_poly.pdbx_strand_id
1 'polypeptide(L)'
;IGGISFILYGMISAIGVRNVVENKVDFTKSRNLIVAAVILVSGLGFSDGITFTIGSTPVTLTSLAIAALLGIVLNAILPGNDYNFGVNHKGDINRGVSFNNDVA
;
A
#
# COMPACT_ATOMS: atom_id res chain seq x y z
N ILE A 1 -5.51 31.21 -1.72
CA ILE A 1 -5.69 29.80 -2.14
C ILE A 1 -4.66 28.87 -1.48
N GLY A 2 -3.38 29.24 -1.40
CA GLY A 2 -2.33 28.34 -0.89
C GLY A 2 -2.54 27.73 0.51
N GLY A 3 -3.08 28.48 1.48
CA GLY A 3 -3.29 27.96 2.84
C GLY A 3 -4.33 26.83 2.93
N ILE A 4 -5.42 26.92 2.16
CA ILE A 4 -6.46 25.89 2.14
C ILE A 4 -5.93 24.64 1.44
N SER A 5 -5.21 24.80 0.31
CA SER A 5 -4.58 23.67 -0.38
C SER A 5 -3.56 22.95 0.52
N PHE A 6 -2.78 23.69 1.30
CA PHE A 6 -1.84 23.11 2.27
C PHE A 6 -2.56 22.25 3.32
N ILE A 7 -3.67 22.74 3.88
CA ILE A 7 -4.49 21.98 4.83
C ILE A 7 -5.13 20.75 4.17
N LEU A 8 -5.64 20.88 2.94
CA LEU A 8 -6.27 19.77 2.22
C LEU A 8 -5.28 18.63 1.95
N TYR A 9 -4.11 18.93 1.38
CA TYR A 9 -3.07 17.92 1.15
C TYR A 9 -2.52 17.37 2.47
N GLY A 10 -2.41 18.20 3.51
CA GLY A 10 -2.02 17.80 4.86
C GLY A 10 -3.00 16.79 5.49
N MET A 11 -4.31 17.03 5.37
CA MET A 11 -5.33 16.11 5.88
C MET A 11 -5.33 14.78 5.13
N ILE A 12 -5.15 14.77 3.80
CA ILE A 12 -5.08 13.53 3.02
C ILE A 12 -3.92 12.66 3.52
N SER A 13 -2.74 13.24 3.75
CA SER A 13 -1.58 12.54 4.31
C SER A 13 -1.85 12.04 5.74
N ALA A 14 -2.44 12.88 6.60
CA ALA A 14 -2.75 12.51 7.98
C ALA A 14 -3.76 11.35 8.08
N ILE A 15 -4.76 11.31 7.20
CA ILE A 15 -5.72 10.20 7.11
C ILE A 15 -5.00 8.90 6.71
N GLY A 16 -4.05 8.98 5.77
CA GLY A 16 -3.21 7.84 5.41
C GLY A 16 -2.43 7.27 6.59
N VAL A 17 -1.76 8.13 7.37
CA VAL A 17 -1.03 7.73 8.58
C VAL A 17 -1.98 7.17 9.64
N ARG A 18 -3.14 7.80 9.83
CA ARG A 18 -4.16 7.32 10.77
C ARG A 18 -4.62 5.90 10.43
N ASN A 19 -4.87 5.61 9.15
CA ASN A 19 -5.25 4.28 8.71
C ASN A 19 -4.18 3.22 9.04
N VAL A 20 -2.90 3.55 8.91
CA VAL A 20 -1.80 2.64 9.29
C VAL A 20 -1.81 2.33 10.78
N VAL A 21 -2.07 3.34 11.62
CA VAL A 21 -2.14 3.20 13.08
C VAL A 21 -3.39 2.43 13.51
N GLU A 22 -4.56 2.75 12.94
CA GLU A 22 -5.84 2.09 13.25
C GLU A 22 -5.83 0.62 12.86
N ASN A 23 -5.21 0.27 11.73
CA ASN A 23 -4.99 -1.12 11.33
C ASN A 23 -3.86 -1.81 12.10
N LYS A 24 -3.23 -1.13 13.07
CA LYS A 24 -2.15 -1.65 13.93
C LYS A 24 -1.03 -2.31 13.12
N VAL A 25 -0.56 -1.62 12.08
CA VAL A 25 0.59 -2.10 11.30
C VAL A 25 1.82 -2.20 12.20
N ASP A 26 2.30 -3.42 12.40
CA ASP A 26 3.47 -3.68 13.24
C ASP A 26 4.76 -3.40 12.44
N PHE A 27 5.42 -2.28 12.78
CA PHE A 27 6.71 -1.88 12.21
C PHE A 27 7.92 -2.52 12.88
N THR A 28 7.72 -3.26 13.98
CA THR A 28 8.79 -4.07 14.62
C THR A 28 9.20 -5.22 13.70
N LYS A 29 8.28 -5.68 12.85
CA LYS A 29 8.56 -6.67 11.81
C LYS A 29 9.31 -6.00 10.66
N SER A 30 10.54 -6.44 10.42
CA SER A 30 11.39 -5.95 9.32
C SER A 30 10.68 -6.00 7.96
N ARG A 31 9.80 -6.99 7.73
CA ARG A 31 8.99 -7.11 6.51
C ARG A 31 8.13 -5.87 6.26
N ASN A 32 7.33 -5.46 7.25
CA ASN A 32 6.42 -4.33 7.11
C ASN A 32 7.19 -3.00 7.05
N LEU A 33 8.27 -2.90 7.83
CA LEU A 33 9.16 -1.75 7.81
C LEU A 33 9.77 -1.54 6.41
N ILE A 34 10.31 -2.60 5.80
CA ILE A 34 10.91 -2.53 4.46
C ILE A 34 9.87 -2.13 3.41
N VAL A 35 8.66 -2.71 3.44
CA VAL A 35 7.58 -2.35 2.51
C VAL A 35 7.23 -0.87 2.64
N ALA A 36 7.03 -0.37 3.86
CA ALA A 36 6.73 1.03 4.09
C ALA A 36 7.88 1.96 3.68
N ALA A 37 9.12 1.57 3.96
CA ALA A 37 10.31 2.33 3.56
C ALA A 37 10.41 2.44 2.03
N VAL A 38 10.16 1.36 1.29
CA VAL A 38 10.21 1.39 -0.18
C VAL A 38 9.08 2.24 -0.76
N ILE A 39 7.86 2.16 -0.20
CA ILE A 39 6.75 3.05 -0.62
C ILE A 39 7.14 4.52 -0.40
N LEU A 40 7.71 4.85 0.76
CA LEU A 40 8.08 6.21 1.12
C LEU A 40 9.22 6.73 0.23
N VAL A 41 10.29 5.95 0.05
CA VAL A 41 11.43 6.31 -0.79
C VAL A 41 11.01 6.43 -2.26
N SER A 42 10.15 5.56 -2.75
CA SER A 42 9.67 5.63 -4.14
C SER A 42 8.73 6.83 -4.34
N GLY A 43 7.81 7.09 -3.40
CA GLY A 43 6.86 8.20 -3.53
C GLY A 43 7.51 9.58 -3.45
N LEU A 44 8.59 9.72 -2.68
CA LEU A 44 9.33 10.98 -2.52
C LEU A 44 10.53 11.09 -3.47
N GLY A 45 11.12 9.96 -3.88
CA GLY A 45 12.36 9.91 -4.65
C GLY A 45 12.17 9.95 -6.16
N PHE A 46 11.05 9.45 -6.68
CA PHE A 46 10.73 9.60 -8.10
C PHE A 46 10.08 10.96 -8.35
N SER A 47 10.83 11.90 -8.94
CA SER A 47 10.31 13.21 -9.35
C SER A 47 9.56 13.11 -10.68
N ASP A 48 10.10 12.34 -11.62
CA ASP A 48 9.52 12.18 -12.96
C ASP A 48 8.81 10.82 -13.04
N GLY A 49 7.51 10.87 -13.32
CA GLY A 49 6.71 9.68 -13.59
C GLY A 49 7.20 8.94 -14.83
N ILE A 50 6.85 7.66 -14.94
CA ILE A 50 7.18 6.86 -16.12
C ILE A 50 6.10 7.08 -17.16
N THR A 51 6.46 7.70 -18.28
CA THR A 51 5.57 7.79 -19.44
C THR A 51 5.92 6.68 -20.42
N PHE A 52 4.96 5.80 -20.66
CA PHE A 52 5.07 4.74 -21.66
C PHE A 52 4.00 4.94 -22.73
N THR A 53 4.34 4.65 -23.98
CA THR A 53 3.41 4.63 -25.09
C THR A 53 2.93 3.20 -25.31
N ILE A 54 1.64 2.94 -25.07
CA ILE A 54 0.99 1.69 -25.48
C ILE A 54 0.18 2.01 -26.73
N GLY A 55 0.63 1.51 -27.88
CA GLY A 55 0.03 1.83 -29.18
C GLY A 55 0.33 3.27 -29.62
N SER A 56 -0.72 4.09 -29.79
CA SER A 56 -0.62 5.50 -30.23
C SER A 56 -0.94 6.53 -29.14
N THR A 57 -1.19 6.11 -27.90
CA THR A 57 -1.51 7.01 -26.78
C THR A 57 -0.40 6.98 -25.71
N PRO A 58 0.11 8.15 -25.29
CA PRO A 58 1.04 8.24 -24.15
C PRO A 58 0.26 8.06 -22.85
N VAL A 59 0.69 7.09 -22.03
CA VAL A 59 0.17 6.85 -20.69
C VAL A 59 1.25 7.23 -19.70
N THR A 60 0.95 8.22 -18.84
CA THR A 60 1.87 8.68 -17.79
C THR A 60 1.49 8.06 -16.46
N LEU A 61 2.37 7.22 -15.92
CA LEU A 61 2.30 6.76 -14.54
C LEU A 61 2.96 7.80 -13.64
N THR A 62 2.19 8.32 -12.69
CA THR A 62 2.73 9.23 -11.67
C THR A 62 3.67 8.49 -10.72
N SER A 63 4.58 9.21 -10.08
CA SER A 63 5.47 8.67 -9.05
C SER A 63 4.70 8.02 -7.90
N LEU A 64 3.55 8.59 -7.52
CA LEU A 64 2.65 8.01 -6.52
C LEU A 64 2.08 6.65 -6.96
N ALA A 65 1.70 6.51 -8.23
CA ALA A 65 1.19 5.25 -8.77
C ALA A 65 2.28 4.16 -8.79
N ILE A 66 3.51 4.54 -9.16
CA ILE A 66 4.66 3.64 -9.16
C ILE A 66 4.99 3.20 -7.72
N ALA A 67 4.98 4.13 -6.75
CA ALA A 67 5.22 3.82 -5.35
C ALA A 67 4.19 2.84 -4.78
N ALA A 68 2.90 3.03 -5.09
CA ALA A 68 1.84 2.11 -4.69
C ALA A 68 2.03 0.72 -5.30
N LEU A 69 2.34 0.65 -6.60
CA LEU A 69 2.59 -0.61 -7.29
C LEU A 69 3.79 -1.36 -6.70
N LEU A 70 4.91 -0.65 -6.48
CA LEU A 70 6.09 -1.22 -5.83
C LEU A 70 5.78 -1.72 -4.42
N GLY A 71 5.00 -0.98 -3.64
CA GLY A 71 4.54 -1.41 -2.32
C GLY A 71 3.73 -2.71 -2.35
N ILE A 72 2.76 -2.81 -3.28
CA ILE A 72 1.92 -4.00 -3.45
C ILE A 72 2.77 -5.20 -3.90
N VAL A 73 3.59 -5.01 -4.94
CA VAL A 73 4.44 -6.06 -5.50
C VAL A 73 5.45 -6.56 -4.47
N LEU A 74 6.13 -5.65 -3.76
CA LEU A 74 7.09 -6.02 -2.73
C LEU A 74 6.43 -6.72 -1.54
N ASN A 75 5.24 -6.26 -1.12
CA ASN A 75 4.45 -6.95 -0.11
C ASN A 75 3.98 -8.34 -0.56
N ALA A 76 3.80 -8.58 -1.86
CA ALA A 76 3.46 -9.90 -2.38
C ALA A 76 4.69 -10.83 -2.48
N ILE A 77 5.84 -10.30 -2.89
CA ILE A 77 7.06 -11.10 -3.12
C ILE A 77 7.77 -11.46 -1.81
N LEU A 78 7.78 -10.56 -0.81
CA LEU A 78 8.52 -10.79 0.44
C LEU A 78 8.03 -12.04 1.19
N PRO A 79 8.87 -13.10 1.27
CA PRO A 79 8.55 -14.31 2.04
C PRO A 79 8.74 -14.07 3.54
N GLY A 80 8.27 -15.00 4.38
CA GLY A 80 8.25 -14.80 5.84
C GLY A 80 6.97 -14.17 6.31
N ASN A 81 5.85 -14.56 5.68
CA ASN A 81 4.59 -14.14 6.20
C ASN A 81 4.06 -15.08 7.28
N ASP A 82 3.90 -14.55 8.48
CA ASP A 82 3.21 -15.17 9.62
C ASP A 82 1.69 -15.41 9.39
N TYR A 83 1.21 -15.43 8.14
CA TYR A 83 -0.14 -15.90 7.80
C TYR A 83 0.03 -17.31 7.26
N ASN A 84 -0.03 -18.26 8.18
CA ASN A 84 -0.22 -19.66 7.84
C ASN A 84 -1.66 -19.80 7.32
N PHE A 85 -1.81 -20.00 6.01
CA PHE A 85 -3.09 -20.29 5.38
C PHE A 85 -3.70 -21.53 6.05
N GLY A 86 -4.95 -21.45 6.49
CA GLY A 86 -5.68 -22.54 7.14
C GLY A 86 -5.75 -22.52 8.68
N VAL A 87 -4.86 -21.82 9.40
CA VAL A 87 -4.97 -21.69 10.88
C VAL A 87 -5.68 -20.42 11.34
N ASN A 88 -5.71 -19.37 10.53
CA ASN A 88 -6.44 -18.13 10.83
C ASN A 88 -7.66 -18.00 9.92
N HIS A 89 -8.74 -18.73 10.20
CA HIS A 89 -10.00 -18.66 9.45
C HIS A 89 -10.48 -17.21 9.24
N LYS A 90 -10.32 -16.35 10.25
CA LYS A 90 -10.67 -14.92 10.17
C LYS A 90 -9.75 -14.11 9.22
N GLY A 91 -8.48 -14.50 9.09
CA GLY A 91 -7.56 -13.89 8.12
C GLY A 91 -7.84 -14.35 6.69
N ASP A 92 -8.27 -15.59 6.54
CA ASP A 92 -8.56 -16.22 5.25
C ASP A 92 -9.90 -15.72 4.65
N ILE A 93 -10.93 -15.51 5.47
CA ILE A 93 -12.18 -14.84 5.02
C ILE A 93 -11.94 -13.38 4.60
N ASN A 94 -11.11 -12.63 5.34
CA ASN A 94 -10.84 -11.21 5.05
C ASN A 94 -10.04 -11.01 3.76
N ARG A 95 -9.36 -12.06 3.29
CA ARG A 95 -8.67 -12.09 1.99
C ARG A 95 -9.48 -12.72 0.86
N GLY A 96 -10.70 -13.18 1.14
CA GLY A 96 -11.55 -13.84 0.16
C GLY A 96 -11.07 -15.23 -0.27
N VAL A 97 -10.22 -15.87 0.55
CA VAL A 97 -9.68 -17.21 0.27
C VAL A 97 -10.41 -18.33 1.03
N SER A 98 -11.26 -17.99 2.01
CA SER A 98 -12.15 -18.94 2.70
C SER A 98 -13.56 -18.36 2.87
N PHE A 99 -14.57 -19.22 2.99
CA PHE A 99 -15.98 -18.84 3.16
C PHE A 99 -16.35 -18.73 4.65
N ASN A 100 -17.13 -17.70 5.02
CA ASN A 100 -17.62 -17.51 6.38
C ASN A 100 -18.70 -18.56 6.72
N ASN A 101 -18.34 -19.60 7.47
CA ASN A 101 -19.26 -20.67 7.85
C ASN A 101 -19.94 -20.43 9.23
N ASP A 102 -19.68 -19.29 9.88
CA ASP A 102 -20.24 -18.91 11.20
C ASP A 102 -21.69 -18.36 11.12
N VAL A 103 -22.36 -18.49 9.97
CA VAL A 103 -23.74 -18.02 9.71
C VAL A 103 -24.72 -19.17 9.44
N ALA A 104 -24.38 -20.40 9.83
CA ALA A 104 -25.27 -21.56 9.83
C ALA A 104 -25.72 -21.92 11.25
#